data_AF-A0A522C571-F1
#
_entry.id   AF-A0A522C571-F1
#
_cell.length_a   1.000
_cell.length_b   1.000
_cell.length_c   1.000
_cell.angle_alpha   90.00
_cell.angle_beta   90.00
_cell.angle_gamma   90.00
#
_symmetry.space_group_name_H-M   'P 1'
#
loop_
_entity.id
_entity.type
_entity.pdbx_description
1 polymer ?
#
loop_
_entity_poly.entity_id
_entity_poly.type
_entity_poly.pdbx_seq_one_letter_code
_entity_poly.pdbx_strand_id
1 'polypeptide(L)'
;MLKLRHIGGERVKGGNYWNFSTGERITVETGGILPGNSSITYYKAHPIVILLAGPALGLVYAAFLPFIGIAVLLKVVMTKLFGGVIEGVSKLAVFNWRPSEAYLAGKRHKKDAKDKEAKNGADKGTGDSE
;
A
#
# COMPACT_ATOMS: atom_id res chain seq x y z
N MET A 1 21.82 -21.77 -33.42
CA MET A 1 21.55 -21.62 -31.97
C MET A 1 21.59 -20.14 -31.60
N LEU A 2 20.46 -19.50 -31.32
CA LEU A 2 20.45 -18.13 -30.76
C LEU A 2 20.99 -18.21 -29.32
N LYS A 3 22.25 -17.85 -29.13
CA LYS A 3 22.83 -17.70 -27.78
C LYS A 3 22.29 -16.38 -27.22
N LEU A 4 21.21 -16.45 -26.43
CA LEU A 4 20.57 -15.25 -25.85
C LEU A 4 21.41 -14.59 -24.74
N ARG A 5 22.33 -15.37 -24.14
CA ARG A 5 23.17 -14.98 -23.02
C ARG A 5 24.59 -14.64 -23.51
N HIS A 6 25.04 -13.44 -23.18
CA HIS A 6 26.38 -12.92 -23.42
C HIS A 6 27.01 -12.45 -22.12
N ILE A 7 28.33 -12.52 -22.03
CA ILE A 7 29.08 -12.14 -20.83
C ILE A 7 29.80 -10.81 -21.07
N GLY A 8 29.98 -10.00 -20.03
CA GLY A 8 30.81 -8.79 -20.09
C GLY A 8 32.24 -9.15 -20.53
N GLY A 9 32.79 -8.39 -21.47
CA GLY A 9 34.07 -8.67 -22.11
C GLY A 9 33.98 -9.57 -23.36
N GLU A 10 32.82 -10.12 -23.71
CA GLU A 10 32.63 -10.90 -24.94
C GLU A 10 32.49 -9.96 -26.16
N ARG A 11 33.13 -10.33 -27.27
CA ARG A 11 32.96 -9.62 -28.55
C ARG A 11 31.63 -10.03 -29.19
N VAL A 12 30.73 -9.08 -29.34
CA VAL A 12 29.38 -9.33 -29.87
C VAL A 12 29.10 -8.52 -31.13
N LYS A 13 28.20 -9.04 -31.97
CA LYS A 13 27.69 -8.33 -33.15
C LYS A 13 26.78 -7.17 -32.74
N GLY A 14 26.59 -6.20 -33.62
CA GLY A 14 25.65 -5.09 -33.40
C GLY A 14 24.25 -5.58 -32.96
N GLY A 15 23.65 -4.85 -32.02
CA GLY A 15 22.37 -5.15 -31.42
C GLY A 15 22.17 -4.50 -30.06
N ASN A 16 20.94 -4.61 -29.55
CA ASN A 16 20.59 -4.14 -28.21
C ASN A 16 20.84 -5.24 -27.20
N TYR A 17 21.65 -4.93 -26.19
CA TYR A 17 21.97 -5.82 -25.09
C TYR A 17 21.44 -5.22 -23.80
N TRP A 18 20.73 -6.02 -23.02
CA TRP A 18 20.11 -5.58 -21.79
C TRP A 18 20.64 -6.41 -20.63
N ASN A 19 21.07 -5.75 -19.57
CA ASN A 19 21.33 -6.37 -18.30
C ASN A 19 20.05 -6.32 -17.45
N PHE A 20 19.37 -7.45 -17.26
CA PHE A 20 18.17 -7.52 -16.42
C PHE A 20 18.47 -7.38 -14.92
N SER A 21 19.72 -7.55 -14.49
CA SER A 21 20.11 -7.41 -13.09
C SER A 21 20.34 -5.95 -12.68
N THR A 22 20.85 -5.11 -13.59
CA THR A 22 21.09 -3.68 -13.33
C THR A 22 20.06 -2.77 -14.00
N GLY A 23 19.30 -3.29 -14.96
CA GLY A 23 18.39 -2.51 -15.80
C GLY A 23 19.09 -1.75 -16.95
N GLU A 24 20.41 -1.84 -17.06
CA GLU A 24 21.21 -1.08 -18.02
C GLU A 24 21.08 -1.63 -19.45
N ARG A 25 20.78 -0.75 -20.40
CA ARG A 25 20.65 -1.07 -21.83
C ARG A 25 21.82 -0.49 -22.61
N ILE A 26 22.49 -1.34 -23.37
CA ILE A 26 23.65 -0.98 -24.19
C ILE A 26 23.33 -1.28 -25.65
N THR A 27 23.45 -0.27 -26.49
CA THR A 27 23.28 -0.40 -27.94
C THR A 27 24.66 -0.47 -28.59
N VAL A 28 24.92 -1.57 -29.31
CA VAL A 28 26.17 -1.75 -30.07
C VAL A 28 25.82 -1.62 -31.55
N GLU A 29 26.39 -0.64 -32.25
CA GLU A 29 26.01 -0.33 -33.64
C GLU A 29 26.61 -1.30 -34.66
N THR A 30 27.94 -1.38 -34.76
CA THR A 30 28.63 -2.18 -35.80
C THR A 30 29.18 -3.51 -35.26
N GLY A 31 29.37 -3.60 -33.94
CA GLY A 31 30.01 -4.71 -33.25
C GLY A 31 31.08 -4.18 -32.30
N GLY A 32 31.21 -4.80 -31.13
CA GLY A 32 32.03 -4.26 -30.05
C GLY A 32 32.20 -5.24 -28.91
N ILE A 33 32.97 -4.85 -27.90
CA ILE A 33 33.15 -5.61 -26.66
C ILE A 33 32.10 -5.10 -25.68
N LEU A 34 31.32 -6.02 -25.10
CA LEU A 34 30.38 -5.66 -24.03
C LEU A 34 31.17 -5.13 -22.83
N PRO A 35 30.82 -3.95 -22.26
CA PRO A 35 31.51 -3.44 -21.08
C PRO A 35 31.27 -4.35 -19.88
N GLY A 36 32.21 -4.38 -18.93
CA GLY A 36 32.15 -5.24 -17.75
C GLY A 36 33.05 -6.48 -17.84
N ASN A 37 32.86 -7.41 -16.90
CA ASN A 37 33.63 -8.65 -16.80
C ASN A 37 32.70 -9.89 -16.86
N SER A 38 33.26 -11.09 -16.74
CA SER A 38 32.54 -12.38 -16.79
C SER A 38 31.45 -12.57 -15.70
N SER A 39 31.39 -11.70 -14.69
CA SER A 39 30.34 -11.65 -13.67
C SER A 39 29.06 -10.96 -14.15
N ILE A 40 29.14 -10.14 -15.19
CA ILE A 40 28.01 -9.39 -15.74
C ILE A 40 27.44 -10.15 -16.93
N THR A 41 26.15 -10.45 -16.89
CA THR A 41 25.45 -11.16 -17.96
C THR A 41 24.52 -10.21 -18.70
N TYR A 42 24.71 -10.11 -20.01
CA TYR A 42 23.88 -9.35 -20.93
C TYR A 42 22.99 -10.30 -21.74
N TYR A 43 21.74 -9.88 -21.95
CA TYR A 43 20.78 -10.59 -22.77
C TYR A 43 20.57 -9.82 -24.06
N LYS A 44 20.68 -10.52 -25.20
CA LYS A 44 20.38 -9.89 -26.49
C LYS A 44 18.87 -9.66 -26.59
N ALA A 45 18.46 -8.40 -26.54
CA ALA A 45 17.08 -8.02 -26.69
C ALA A 45 16.69 -8.18 -28.16
N HIS A 46 16.07 -9.32 -28.50
CA HIS A 46 15.60 -9.55 -29.86
C HIS A 46 14.40 -8.63 -30.13
N PRO A 47 14.41 -7.78 -31.17
CA PRO A 47 13.36 -6.78 -31.39
C PRO A 47 11.97 -7.40 -31.55
N ILE A 48 11.89 -8.64 -32.05
CA ILE A 48 10.65 -9.41 -32.14
C ILE A 48 10.05 -9.69 -30.75
N VAL A 49 10.88 -10.00 -29.75
CA VAL A 49 10.41 -10.28 -28.38
C VAL A 49 9.83 -9.02 -27.74
N ILE A 50 10.46 -7.86 -27.95
CA ILE A 50 9.93 -6.58 -27.47
C ILE A 50 8.60 -6.25 -28.17
N LEU A 51 8.52 -6.47 -29.48
CA LEU A 51 7.32 -6.21 -30.26
C LEU A 51 6.15 -7.12 -29.82
N LEU A 52 6.42 -8.39 -29.54
CA LEU A 52 5.42 -9.35 -29.05
C LEU A 52 5.09 -9.17 -27.56
N ALA A 53 5.99 -8.59 -26.78
CA ALA A 53 5.76 -8.36 -25.35
C ALA A 53 4.55 -7.46 -25.10
N GLY A 54 4.33 -6.44 -25.94
CA GLY A 54 3.16 -5.56 -25.82
C GLY A 54 1.84 -6.32 -25.90
N PRO A 55 1.53 -7.00 -27.03
CA PRO A 55 0.35 -7.84 -27.16
C PRO A 55 0.28 -8.97 -26.12
N ALA A 56 1.40 -9.62 -25.81
CA ALA A 56 1.43 -10.71 -24.83
C ALA A 56 1.04 -10.24 -23.43
N LEU A 57 1.59 -9.12 -22.96
CA LEU A 57 1.21 -8.52 -21.67
C LEU A 57 -0.25 -8.08 -21.65
N GLY A 58 -0.75 -7.51 -22.75
CA GLY A 58 -2.16 -7.16 -22.90
C GLY A 58 -3.08 -8.38 -22.85
N LEU A 59 -2.69 -9.49 -23.51
CA LEU A 59 -3.46 -10.74 -23.49
C LEU A 59 -3.45 -11.38 -22.11
N VAL A 60 -2.30 -11.40 -21.43
CA VAL A 60 -2.20 -11.83 -20.04
C VAL A 60 -3.14 -11.00 -19.17
N TYR A 61 -3.10 -9.67 -19.27
CA TYR A 61 -4.01 -8.79 -18.53
C TYR A 61 -5.50 -9.09 -18.83
N ALA A 62 -5.85 -9.23 -20.11
CA ALA A 62 -7.21 -9.56 -20.55
C ALA A 62 -7.68 -10.95 -20.07
N ALA A 63 -6.78 -11.93 -20.03
CA ALA A 63 -7.06 -13.26 -19.50
C ALA A 63 -7.29 -13.25 -17.98
N PHE A 64 -6.61 -12.36 -17.25
CA PHE A 64 -6.77 -12.21 -15.80
C PHE A 64 -7.98 -11.34 -15.38
N LEU A 65 -8.47 -10.46 -16.24
CA LEU A 65 -9.67 -9.62 -16.02
C LEU A 65 -10.88 -10.37 -15.44
N PRO A 66 -11.34 -11.51 -15.99
CA PRO A 66 -12.48 -12.24 -15.44
C PRO A 66 -12.23 -12.75 -14.02
N PHE A 67 -10.99 -13.13 -13.69
CA PHE A 67 -10.63 -13.61 -12.36
C PHE A 67 -10.56 -12.49 -11.33
N ILE A 68 -10.05 -11.32 -11.73
CA ILE A 68 -9.98 -10.14 -10.86
C ILE A 68 -11.41 -9.73 -10.43
N GLY A 69 -12.37 -9.74 -11.35
CA GLY A 69 -13.77 -9.45 -11.03
C GLY A 69 -14.35 -10.38 -9.96
N ILE A 70 -14.13 -11.69 -10.11
CA ILE A 70 -14.57 -12.71 -9.13
C ILE A 70 -13.84 -12.52 -7.80
N ALA A 71 -12.53 -12.26 -7.81
CA ALA A 71 -11.74 -12.06 -6.60
C ALA A 71 -12.21 -10.82 -5.80
N VAL A 72 -12.51 -9.72 -6.48
CA VAL A 72 -13.06 -8.51 -5.85
C VAL A 72 -14.44 -8.80 -5.26
N LEU A 73 -15.32 -9.48 -6.01
CA LEU A 73 -16.65 -9.83 -5.53
C LEU A 73 -16.58 -10.72 -4.28
N LEU A 74 -15.75 -11.77 -4.32
CA LEU A 74 -15.48 -12.64 -3.17
C LEU A 74 -14.95 -11.85 -1.98
N LYS A 75 -13.99 -10.94 -2.19
CA LYS A 75 -13.44 -10.09 -1.12
C LYS A 75 -14.51 -9.23 -0.46
N VAL A 76 -15.40 -8.62 -1.24
CA VAL A 76 -16.50 -7.79 -0.72
C VAL A 76 -17.48 -8.64 0.08
N VAL A 77 -17.89 -9.79 -0.45
CA VAL A 77 -18.80 -10.72 0.25
C VAL A 77 -18.17 -11.19 1.56
N MET A 78 -16.91 -11.62 1.53
CA MET A 78 -16.17 -12.07 2.71
C MET A 78 -16.06 -10.94 3.74
N THR A 79 -15.64 -9.75 3.33
CA THR A 79 -15.50 -8.61 4.26
C THR A 79 -16.84 -8.23 4.89
N LYS A 80 -17.96 -8.34 4.15
CA LYS A 80 -19.30 -8.05 4.67
C LYS A 80 -19.80 -9.12 5.64
N LEU A 81 -19.55 -10.39 5.35
CA LEU A 81 -19.88 -11.51 6.24
C LEU A 81 -19.07 -11.44 7.55
N PHE A 82 -17.75 -11.28 7.45
CA PHE A 82 -16.87 -11.21 8.62
C PHE A 82 -16.98 -9.88 9.37
N GLY A 83 -17.21 -8.77 8.68
CA GLY A 83 -17.47 -7.46 9.27
C GLY A 83 -18.74 -7.45 10.13
N GLY A 84 -19.82 -8.08 9.66
CA GLY A 84 -21.06 -8.25 10.44
C GLY A 84 -20.89 -9.16 11.67
N VAL A 85 -20.03 -10.19 11.58
CA VAL A 85 -19.70 -11.06 12.72
C VAL A 85 -18.89 -10.31 13.78
N ILE A 86 -17.93 -9.46 13.37
CA ILE A 86 -17.19 -8.58 14.30
C ILE A 86 -18.12 -7.56 14.97
N GLU A 87 -19.13 -7.07 14.27
CA GLU A 87 -20.15 -6.17 14.82
C GLU A 87 -21.11 -6.87 15.82
N GLY A 88 -21.40 -8.15 15.61
CA GLY A 88 -22.15 -8.99 16.56
C GLY A 88 -21.34 -9.34 17.81
N VAL A 89 -20.05 -9.67 17.65
CA VAL A 89 -19.12 -9.94 18.76
C VAL A 89 -18.79 -8.66 19.53
N SER A 90 -18.68 -7.50 18.85
CA SER A 90 -18.50 -6.22 19.53
C SER A 90 -19.73 -5.85 20.35
N LYS A 91 -20.96 -6.14 19.91
CA LYS A 91 -22.15 -5.93 20.76
C LYS A 91 -22.14 -6.77 22.05
N LEU A 92 -21.58 -7.97 22.01
CA LEU A 92 -21.40 -8.81 23.20
C LEU A 92 -20.23 -8.32 24.09
N ALA A 93 -19.16 -7.79 23.50
CA ALA A 93 -18.02 -7.24 24.25
C ALA A 93 -18.26 -5.82 24.80
N VAL A 94 -19.10 -5.01 24.14
CA VAL A 94 -19.45 -3.62 24.51
C VAL A 94 -20.54 -3.57 25.58
N PHE A 95 -21.29 -4.66 25.80
CA PHE A 95 -22.27 -4.72 26.90
C PHE A 95 -21.63 -4.52 28.28
N ASN A 96 -20.30 -4.67 28.40
CA ASN A 96 -19.57 -4.47 29.65
C ASN A 96 -18.38 -3.48 29.58
N TRP A 97 -18.19 -2.77 28.46
CA TRP A 97 -17.04 -1.86 28.31
C TRP A 97 -17.45 -0.60 27.52
N ARG A 98 -17.56 0.54 28.21
CA ARG A 98 -17.90 1.88 27.67
C ARG A 98 -16.72 2.87 27.82
N PRO A 99 -15.61 2.69 27.08
CA PRO A 99 -14.39 3.49 27.26
C PRO A 99 -14.55 4.95 26.81
N SER A 100 -15.52 5.25 25.94
CA SER A 100 -15.79 6.61 25.45
C SER A 100 -16.52 7.50 26.45
N GLU A 101 -17.18 6.93 27.48
CA GLU A 101 -17.88 7.73 28.51
C GLU A 101 -16.99 8.13 29.66
N ALA A 102 -15.97 7.32 29.97
CA ALA A 102 -14.96 7.66 30.98
C ALA A 102 -14.22 8.97 30.64
N TYR A 103 -14.02 9.25 29.36
CA TYR A 103 -13.30 10.45 28.93
C TYR A 103 -14.16 11.73 28.91
N LEU A 104 -15.48 11.59 28.82
CA LEU A 104 -16.42 12.71 28.72
C LEU A 104 -17.09 13.07 30.06
N ALA A 105 -17.17 12.13 31.00
CA ALA A 105 -17.75 12.36 32.32
C ALA A 105 -16.91 13.33 33.20
N GLY A 106 -15.58 13.38 33.00
CA GLY A 106 -14.70 14.23 33.80
C GLY A 106 -14.86 15.74 33.57
N LYS A 107 -15.35 16.15 32.39
CA LYS A 107 -15.43 17.58 32.03
C LYS A 107 -16.74 18.26 32.49
N ARG A 108 -17.81 17.49 32.72
CA ARG A 108 -19.09 18.03 33.22
C ARG A 108 -19.05 18.32 34.72
N HIS A 109 -18.50 17.41 35.52
CA HIS A 109 -18.35 17.64 36.97
C HIS A 109 -17.50 18.86 37.33
N LYS A 110 -16.49 19.21 36.53
CA LYS A 110 -15.65 20.39 36.77
C LYS A 110 -16.38 21.71 36.48
N LYS A 111 -17.33 21.72 35.54
CA LYS A 111 -18.15 22.90 35.24
C LYS A 111 -19.21 23.09 36.32
N ASP A 112 -19.86 22.01 36.73
CA ASP A 112 -20.89 22.03 37.76
C ASP A 112 -20.33 22.38 39.16
N ALA A 113 -19.09 22.00 39.45
CA ALA A 113 -18.40 22.42 40.69
C ALA A 113 -18.06 23.92 40.69
N LYS A 114 -17.56 24.44 39.56
CA LYS A 114 -17.20 25.86 39.41
C LYS A 114 -18.43 26.77 39.46
N ASP A 115 -19.53 26.34 38.87
CA ASP A 115 -20.80 27.09 38.89
C ASP A 115 -21.45 27.08 40.29
N LYS A 116 -21.22 26.04 41.10
CA LYS A 116 -21.66 25.97 42.50
C LYS A 116 -20.80 26.82 43.44
N GLU A 117 -19.48 26.85 43.26
CA GLU A 117 -18.59 27.76 44.02
C GLU A 117 -18.87 29.23 43.69
N ALA A 118 -19.12 29.56 42.43
CA ALA A 118 -19.47 30.93 42.02
C ALA A 118 -20.81 31.40 42.61
N LYS A 119 -21.81 30.51 42.72
CA LYS A 119 -23.11 30.84 43.34
C LYS A 119 -23.04 30.95 44.86
N ASN A 120 -22.29 30.06 45.53
CA ASN A 120 -22.12 30.12 46.99
C ASN A 120 -21.24 31.29 47.45
N GLY A 121 -20.33 31.78 46.60
CA GLY A 121 -19.53 32.98 46.87
C GLY A 121 -20.28 34.30 46.68
N ALA A 122 -21.28 34.32 45.79
CA ALA A 122 -22.10 35.51 45.53
C ALA A 122 -23.18 35.75 46.60
N ASP A 123 -23.68 34.69 47.25
CA ASP A 123 -24.73 34.77 48.28
C ASP A 123 -24.21 35.22 49.67
N LYS A 124 -22.90 35.14 49.92
CA LYS A 124 -22.29 35.57 51.19
C LYS A 124 -21.76 37.01 51.21
N GLY A 125 -21.95 37.78 50.15
CA GLY A 125 -21.37 39.12 50.00
C GLY A 125 -22.34 40.29 50.17
N THR A 126 -23.61 40.05 50.55
CA THR A 126 -24.61 41.12 50.64
C THR A 126 -25.53 40.93 51.85
N GLY A 127 -24.92 40.84 53.02
CA GLY A 127 -25.56 40.98 54.32
C GLY A 127 -24.50 41.50 55.28
N ASP A 128 -24.81 42.60 55.95
CA ASP A 128 -23.98 43.35 56.91
C ASP A 128 -23.05 44.42 56.33
N SER A 129 -23.60 45.62 56.21
CA SER A 129 -22.98 46.86 56.72
C SER A 129 -24.11 47.88 56.91
N GLU A 130 -24.30 48.27 58.17
CA GLU A 130 -25.15 49.38 58.65
C GLU A 130 -24.94 50.70 57.91
#